data_AF-A0A818UYN4-F1
#
_entry.id   AF-A0A818UYN4-F1
#
_cell.length_a   1.000
_cell.length_b   1.000
_cell.length_c   1.000
_cell.angle_alpha   90.00
_cell.angle_beta   90.00
_cell.angle_gamma   90.00
#
_symmetry.space_group_name_H-M   'P 1'
#
loop_
_entity.id
_entity.type
_entity.pdbx_description
1 polymer ?
#
loop_
_entity_poly.entity_id
_entity_poly.type
_entity_poly.pdbx_seq_one_letter_code
_entity_poly.pdbx_strand_id
1 'polypeptide(L)'
;MATDDNTNETSFEDSEISLPRPIRLWVLVIFDSSSIICTLLLLYYLSHNRASRKALHNHVIIILLILGLGTQLIDVPSYIAFIIHSGVVKPSIPSSCLVWWFAAFGMYNGGTILMAWAAFERHILVFNYRWISTRRGRILGHYLPISILLLYIITFYIYVLFIFSCENTYDYTLPICNAYPCYQADPFIGMWEFIVNNIVPSVLVAILSFALLIRVIQQKRRLHQRIQWRKQRKMTIQLVSLSILNIIFNIPLNIVSLAHLCGLPASYGVEAQQYFYFSCYFLIFLFPFRSNNVVAPIVNISDEKN
;
A
#
# COMPACT_ATOMS: atom_id res chain seq x y z
N MET A 1 -45.44 -13.72 -28.35
CA MET A 1 -45.19 -13.29 -26.96
C MET A 1 -44.32 -14.38 -26.34
N ALA A 2 -43.02 -14.30 -26.60
CA ALA A 2 -42.02 -15.23 -26.09
C ALA A 2 -41.03 -14.38 -25.29
N THR A 3 -40.75 -14.84 -24.08
CA THR A 3 -39.99 -14.19 -23.01
C THR A 3 -38.49 -14.27 -23.29
N ASP A 4 -37.86 -13.13 -23.55
CA ASP A 4 -36.42 -12.95 -23.40
C ASP A 4 -36.14 -12.58 -21.95
N ASP A 5 -35.65 -13.54 -21.16
CA ASP A 5 -35.22 -13.35 -19.77
C ASP A 5 -33.92 -14.13 -19.51
N ASN A 6 -32.85 -13.77 -20.24
CA ASN A 6 -31.53 -14.39 -20.12
C ASN A 6 -30.37 -13.37 -20.11
N THR A 7 -30.63 -12.08 -19.92
CA THR A 7 -29.61 -11.01 -20.01
C THR A 7 -28.94 -10.64 -18.68
N ASN A 8 -29.25 -11.29 -17.56
CA ASN A 8 -28.75 -10.86 -16.25
C ASN A 8 -27.48 -11.61 -15.79
N GLU A 9 -27.19 -12.82 -16.28
CA GLU A 9 -26.01 -13.59 -15.83
C GLU A 9 -24.68 -13.09 -16.44
N THR A 10 -24.71 -12.49 -17.64
CA THR A 10 -23.49 -11.99 -18.32
C THR A 10 -22.88 -10.76 -17.65
N SER A 11 -23.67 -9.95 -16.95
CA SER A 11 -23.18 -8.71 -16.32
C SER A 11 -22.21 -8.96 -15.15
N PHE A 12 -22.31 -10.13 -14.51
CA PHE A 12 -21.55 -10.46 -13.32
C PHE A 12 -20.17 -11.06 -13.68
N GLU A 13 -20.11 -11.95 -14.68
CA GLU A 13 -18.86 -12.59 -15.12
C GLU A 13 -17.84 -11.59 -15.68
N ASP A 14 -18.30 -10.51 -16.33
CA ASP A 14 -17.43 -9.47 -16.89
C ASP A 14 -16.71 -8.62 -15.81
N SER A 15 -17.20 -8.65 -14.57
CA SER A 15 -16.70 -7.82 -13.47
C SER A 15 -15.68 -8.53 -12.55
N GLU A 16 -15.60 -9.86 -12.63
CA GLU A 16 -14.65 -10.67 -11.88
C GLU A 16 -13.43 -11.04 -12.71
N ILE A 17 -12.27 -11.12 -12.06
CA ILE A 17 -11.06 -11.69 -12.64
C ILE A 17 -11.31 -13.13 -13.13
N SER A 18 -10.84 -13.45 -14.34
CA SER A 18 -10.99 -14.76 -14.98
C SER A 18 -10.28 -15.92 -14.26
N LEU A 19 -9.58 -15.64 -13.15
CA LEU A 19 -8.96 -16.65 -12.30
C LEU A 19 -10.02 -17.43 -11.48
N PRO A 20 -9.98 -18.77 -11.44
CA PRO A 20 -10.94 -19.57 -10.67
C PRO A 20 -10.99 -19.17 -9.19
N ARG A 21 -12.21 -19.03 -8.66
CA ARG A 21 -12.48 -18.66 -7.25
C ARG A 21 -11.71 -19.50 -6.23
N PRO A 22 -11.58 -20.84 -6.36
CA PRO A 22 -10.80 -21.64 -5.42
C PRO A 22 -9.32 -21.27 -5.40
N ILE A 23 -8.73 -20.96 -6.56
CA ILE A 23 -7.32 -20.58 -6.66
C ILE A 23 -7.11 -19.23 -5.98
N ARG A 24 -7.97 -18.24 -6.25
CA ARG A 24 -7.95 -16.93 -5.58
C ARG A 24 -8.01 -17.08 -4.06
N LEU A 25 -8.95 -17.87 -3.57
CA LEU A 25 -9.16 -18.11 -2.15
C LEU A 25 -7.89 -18.66 -1.49
N TRP A 26 -7.32 -19.75 -2.01
CA TRP A 26 -6.14 -20.38 -1.41
C TRP A 26 -4.91 -19.48 -1.48
N VAL A 27 -4.71 -18.75 -2.58
CA VAL A 27 -3.62 -17.79 -2.70
C VAL A 27 -3.74 -16.71 -1.62
N LEU A 28 -4.92 -16.09 -1.48
CA LEU A 28 -5.12 -15.06 -0.46
C LEU A 28 -4.92 -15.60 0.95
N VAL A 29 -5.54 -16.73 1.29
CA VAL A 29 -5.45 -17.31 2.64
C VAL A 29 -4.02 -17.67 3.02
N ILE A 30 -3.26 -18.32 2.13
CA ILE A 30 -1.88 -18.75 2.42
C ILE A 30 -0.95 -17.55 2.60
N PHE A 31 -1.00 -16.61 1.66
CA PHE A 31 -0.11 -15.44 1.69
C PHE A 31 -0.49 -14.47 2.81
N ASP A 32 -1.79 -14.21 3.03
CA ASP A 32 -2.26 -13.30 4.06
C ASP A 32 -2.00 -13.83 5.46
N SER A 33 -2.31 -15.11 5.74
CA SER A 33 -2.05 -15.71 7.06
C SER A 33 -0.55 -15.64 7.42
N SER A 34 0.31 -16.00 6.46
CA SER A 34 1.76 -15.96 6.64
C SER A 34 2.27 -14.53 6.84
N SER A 35 1.67 -13.58 6.12
CA SER A 35 2.00 -12.16 6.20
C SER A 35 1.56 -11.53 7.52
N ILE A 36 0.35 -11.80 8.00
CA ILE A 36 -0.17 -11.33 9.30
C ILE A 36 0.73 -11.80 10.43
N ILE A 37 1.10 -13.09 10.46
CA ILE A 37 2.02 -13.63 11.47
C ILE A 37 3.35 -12.86 11.44
N CYS A 38 3.93 -12.66 10.26
CA CYS A 38 5.18 -11.91 10.12
C CYS A 38 5.04 -10.44 10.58
N THR A 39 3.95 -9.78 10.22
CA THR A 39 3.63 -8.39 10.60
C THR A 39 3.49 -8.25 12.11
N LEU A 40 2.78 -9.17 12.77
CA LEU A 40 2.62 -9.17 14.23
C LEU A 40 3.94 -9.40 14.95
N LEU A 41 4.77 -10.35 14.49
CA LEU A 41 6.10 -10.59 15.05
C LEU A 41 7.01 -9.36 14.89
N LEU A 42 6.98 -8.72 13.72
CA LEU A 42 7.73 -7.48 13.45
C LEU A 42 7.28 -6.34 14.35
N LEU A 43 5.96 -6.11 14.44
CA LEU A 43 5.39 -5.07 15.28
C LEU A 43 5.73 -5.32 16.75
N TYR A 44 5.61 -6.56 17.22
CA TYR A 44 6.01 -6.94 18.58
C TYR A 44 7.49 -6.64 18.83
N TYR A 45 8.37 -7.11 17.93
CA TYR A 45 9.81 -6.89 18.07
C TYR A 45 10.19 -5.39 18.08
N LEU A 46 9.67 -4.63 17.11
CA LEU A 46 9.94 -3.19 16.98
C LEU A 46 9.35 -2.41 18.16
N SER A 47 8.19 -2.83 18.68
CA SER A 47 7.52 -2.19 19.81
C SER A 47 8.14 -2.57 21.14
N HIS A 48 8.75 -3.74 21.30
CA HIS A 48 9.35 -4.15 22.58
C HIS A 48 10.81 -3.71 22.73
N ASN A 49 11.60 -3.72 21.65
CA ASN A 49 13.01 -3.33 21.71
C ASN A 49 13.19 -1.80 21.78
N ARG A 50 13.69 -1.30 22.92
CA ARG A 50 13.92 0.14 23.15
C ARG A 50 14.90 0.75 22.16
N ALA A 51 15.92 0.01 21.71
CA ALA A 51 16.89 0.51 20.74
C ALA A 51 16.23 0.70 19.36
N SER A 52 15.39 -0.26 18.96
CA SER A 52 14.60 -0.18 17.72
C SER A 52 13.60 0.97 17.77
N ARG A 53 12.85 1.14 18.86
CA ARG A 53 11.90 2.26 19.02
C ARG A 53 12.56 3.64 18.94
N LYS A 54 13.83 3.78 19.35
CA LYS A 54 14.51 5.08 19.31
C LYS A 54 15.06 5.45 17.93
N ALA A 55 15.12 4.49 17.00
CA ALA A 55 15.66 4.73 15.68
C ALA A 55 14.58 5.35 14.78
N LEU A 56 14.81 6.58 14.29
CA LEU A 56 13.79 7.36 13.55
C LEU A 56 13.15 6.58 12.39
N HIS A 57 13.98 5.91 11.58
CA HIS A 57 13.51 5.13 10.44
C HIS A 57 12.49 4.04 10.80
N ASN A 58 12.51 3.53 12.03
CA ASN A 58 11.56 2.50 12.46
C ASN A 58 10.16 3.07 12.71
N HIS A 59 9.99 4.36 13.01
CA HIS A 59 8.66 4.93 13.27
C HIS A 59 7.77 4.85 12.02
N VAL A 60 8.28 5.27 10.86
CA VAL A 60 7.50 5.18 9.61
C VAL A 60 7.21 3.73 9.26
N ILE A 61 8.16 2.81 9.48
CA ILE A 61 7.96 1.38 9.24
C ILE A 61 6.86 0.81 10.17
N ILE A 62 6.84 1.19 11.45
CA ILE A 62 5.79 0.77 12.38
C ILE A 62 4.42 1.25 11.90
N ILE A 63 4.30 2.51 11.47
CA ILE A 63 3.04 3.06 10.95
C ILE A 63 2.62 2.33 9.67
N LEU A 64 3.55 2.07 8.74
CA LEU A 64 3.27 1.29 7.53
C LEU A 64 2.83 -0.14 7.85
N LEU A 65 3.43 -0.78 8.85
CA LEU A 65 3.02 -2.12 9.31
C LEU A 65 1.62 -2.09 9.95
N ILE A 66 1.27 -1.04 10.69
CA ILE A 66 -0.07 -0.88 11.26
C ILE A 66 -1.11 -0.68 10.15
N LEU A 67 -0.85 0.19 9.18
CA LEU A 67 -1.75 0.39 8.03
C LEU A 67 -1.89 -0.88 7.20
N GLY A 68 -0.78 -1.56 6.90
CA GLY A 68 -0.78 -2.83 6.18
C GLY A 68 -1.54 -3.93 6.94
N LEU A 69 -1.39 -4.01 8.26
CA LEU A 69 -2.17 -4.92 9.10
C LEU A 69 -3.66 -4.56 9.06
N GLY A 70 -4.02 -3.28 9.06
CA GLY A 70 -5.40 -2.83 8.89
C GLY A 70 -6.00 -3.32 7.57
N THR A 71 -5.29 -3.16 6.45
CA THR A 71 -5.72 -3.69 5.15
C THR A 71 -5.82 -5.22 5.16
N GLN A 72 -4.86 -5.92 5.78
CA GLN A 72 -4.89 -7.39 5.92
C GLN A 72 -6.03 -7.90 6.81
N LEU A 73 -6.49 -7.13 7.79
CA LEU A 73 -7.55 -7.55 8.70
C LEU A 73 -8.96 -7.11 8.24
N ILE A 74 -9.05 -6.16 7.31
CA ILE A 74 -10.32 -5.61 6.85
C ILE A 74 -10.55 -5.96 5.38
N ASP A 75 -9.71 -5.44 4.47
CA ASP A 75 -9.90 -5.56 3.02
C ASP A 75 -9.77 -7.02 2.54
N VAL A 76 -8.70 -7.71 2.94
CA VAL A 76 -8.46 -9.10 2.50
C VAL A 76 -9.55 -10.06 3.01
N PRO A 77 -9.97 -10.04 4.30
CA PRO A 77 -11.07 -10.87 4.78
C PRO A 77 -12.41 -10.51 4.14
N SER A 78 -12.69 -9.23 3.88
CA SER A 78 -13.90 -8.84 3.15
C SER A 78 -13.93 -9.43 1.73
N TYR A 79 -12.79 -9.42 1.03
CA TYR A 79 -12.68 -10.03 -0.29
C TYR A 79 -12.75 -11.56 -0.25
N ILE A 80 -12.14 -12.21 0.75
CA ILE A 80 -12.29 -13.65 0.98
C ILE A 80 -13.74 -14.02 1.27
N ALA A 81 -14.43 -13.27 2.13
CA ALA A 81 -15.83 -13.48 2.46
C ALA A 81 -16.73 -13.35 1.22
N PHE A 82 -16.45 -12.37 0.36
CA PHE A 82 -17.11 -12.23 -0.94
C PHE A 82 -16.97 -13.49 -1.80
N ILE A 83 -15.75 -14.04 -1.93
CA ILE A 83 -15.50 -15.29 -2.68
C ILE A 83 -16.27 -16.48 -2.06
N ILE A 84 -16.24 -16.63 -0.74
CA ILE A 84 -16.89 -17.74 -0.02
C ILE A 84 -18.42 -17.66 -0.17
N HIS A 85 -18.98 -16.46 -0.16
CA HIS A 85 -20.42 -16.23 -0.29
C HIS A 85 -20.89 -16.10 -1.74
N SER A 86 -20.22 -16.82 -2.65
CA SER A 86 -20.58 -16.93 -4.07
C SER A 86 -20.58 -15.60 -4.82
N GLY A 87 -19.81 -14.61 -4.36
CA GLY A 87 -19.75 -13.28 -4.96
C GLY A 87 -20.81 -12.33 -4.42
N VAL A 88 -21.20 -12.48 -3.15
CA VAL A 88 -22.11 -11.54 -2.47
C VAL A 88 -21.46 -11.00 -1.22
N VAL A 89 -21.42 -9.67 -1.09
CA VAL A 89 -20.90 -8.97 0.08
C VAL A 89 -21.85 -9.16 1.26
N LYS A 90 -21.32 -9.70 2.38
CA LYS A 90 -22.05 -9.87 3.64
C LYS A 90 -21.30 -9.20 4.81
N PRO A 91 -22.00 -8.49 5.71
CA PRO A 91 -23.42 -8.14 5.63
C PRO A 91 -23.68 -7.12 4.52
N SER A 92 -24.84 -7.24 3.85
CA SER A 92 -25.24 -6.37 2.73
C SER A 92 -25.80 -5.04 3.24
N ILE A 93 -24.96 -4.30 3.96
CA ILE A 93 -25.28 -3.00 4.56
C ILE A 93 -24.28 -1.93 4.09
N PRO A 94 -24.70 -0.67 3.92
CA PRO A 94 -23.84 0.41 3.44
C PRO A 94 -22.56 0.60 4.28
N SER A 95 -22.66 0.48 5.60
CA SER A 95 -21.52 0.69 6.50
C SER A 95 -20.38 -0.30 6.27
N SER A 96 -20.67 -1.55 5.92
CA SER A 96 -19.65 -2.54 5.59
C SER A 96 -18.88 -2.17 4.32
N CYS A 97 -19.58 -1.64 3.32
CA CYS A 97 -18.97 -1.16 2.09
C CYS A 97 -18.11 0.08 2.31
N LEU A 98 -18.57 1.04 3.11
CA LEU A 98 -17.78 2.23 3.45
C LEU A 98 -16.50 1.87 4.20
N VAL A 99 -16.56 0.93 5.16
CA VAL A 99 -15.37 0.44 5.88
C VAL A 99 -14.43 -0.28 4.92
N TRP A 100 -14.98 -1.08 4.00
CA TRP A 100 -14.19 -1.78 3.00
C TRP A 100 -13.48 -0.78 2.05
N TRP A 101 -14.19 0.22 1.52
CA TRP A 101 -13.58 1.28 0.71
C TRP A 101 -12.51 2.08 1.46
N PHE A 102 -12.74 2.37 2.75
CA PHE A 102 -11.73 3.04 3.56
C PHE A 102 -10.45 2.21 3.71
N ALA A 103 -10.57 0.89 3.87
CA ALA A 103 -9.41 -0.01 3.93
C ALA A 103 -8.74 -0.18 2.56
N ALA A 104 -9.53 -0.41 1.51
CA ALA A 104 -9.05 -0.69 0.15
C ALA A 104 -8.39 0.52 -0.50
N PHE A 105 -9.00 1.71 -0.41
CA PHE A 105 -8.44 2.94 -0.99
C PHE A 105 -7.65 3.73 0.04
N GLY A 106 -8.25 3.99 1.20
CA GLY A 106 -7.68 4.89 2.20
C GLY A 106 -6.37 4.39 2.82
N MET A 107 -6.40 3.17 3.37
CA MET A 107 -5.19 2.61 3.98
C MET A 107 -4.12 2.25 2.94
N TYR A 108 -4.51 1.76 1.76
CA TYR A 108 -3.57 1.44 0.67
C TYR A 108 -2.85 2.67 0.12
N ASN A 109 -3.59 3.71 -0.31
CA ASN A 109 -3.00 4.94 -0.82
C ASN A 109 -2.26 5.69 0.29
N GLY A 110 -2.79 5.68 1.51
CA GLY A 110 -2.10 6.21 2.69
C GLY A 110 -0.75 5.54 2.94
N GLY A 111 -0.69 4.21 2.79
CA GLY A 111 0.54 3.45 2.80
C GLY A 111 1.52 3.92 1.73
N THR A 112 1.06 4.12 0.50
CA THR A 112 1.90 4.58 -0.62
C THR A 112 2.43 6.00 -0.43
N ILE A 113 1.61 6.93 0.07
CA ILE A 113 2.03 8.29 0.44
C ILE A 113 3.11 8.25 1.52
N LEU A 114 2.92 7.45 2.58
CA LEU A 114 3.91 7.30 3.65
C LEU A 114 5.18 6.59 3.17
N MET A 115 5.08 5.65 2.22
CA MET A 115 6.24 5.05 1.56
C MET A 115 7.05 6.10 0.77
N ALA A 116 6.37 7.01 0.06
CA ALA A 116 7.03 8.11 -0.65
C ALA A 116 7.79 9.02 0.34
N TRP A 117 7.16 9.37 1.46
CA TRP A 117 7.81 10.11 2.54
C TRP A 117 8.99 9.34 3.13
N ALA A 118 8.85 8.04 3.40
CA ALA A 118 9.93 7.21 3.92
C ALA A 118 11.15 7.19 2.98
N ALA A 119 10.90 7.16 1.66
CA ALA A 119 11.95 7.24 0.65
C ALA A 119 12.66 8.60 0.69
N PHE A 120 11.91 9.69 0.79
CA PHE A 120 12.44 11.05 0.89
C PHE A 120 13.24 11.27 2.19
N GLU A 121 12.68 10.86 3.33
CA GLU A 121 13.31 10.98 4.64
C GLU A 121 14.67 10.25 4.67
N ARG A 122 14.76 9.08 4.03
CA ARG A 122 16.04 8.33 3.95
C ARG A 122 17.11 9.10 3.20
N HIS A 123 16.77 9.87 2.16
CA HIS A 123 17.75 10.76 1.51
C HIS A 123 18.27 11.81 2.50
N ILE A 124 17.40 12.40 3.32
CA ILE A 124 17.81 13.38 4.32
C ILE A 124 18.70 12.72 5.37
N LEU A 125 18.33 11.55 5.89
CA LEU A 125 19.10 10.84 6.91
C LEU A 125 20.49 10.42 6.43
N VAL A 126 20.62 9.99 5.17
CA VAL A 126 21.90 9.53 4.60
C VAL A 126 22.81 10.69 4.25
N PHE A 127 22.30 11.74 3.59
CA PHE A 127 23.14 12.81 3.05
C PHE A 127 23.22 14.05 3.95
N ASN A 128 22.21 14.28 4.79
CA ASN A 128 22.06 15.50 5.60
C ASN A 128 21.82 15.17 7.08
N TYR A 129 22.54 14.18 7.63
CA TYR A 129 22.35 13.72 9.02
C TYR A 129 22.40 14.85 10.07
N ARG A 130 23.14 15.94 9.81
CA ARG A 130 23.26 17.09 10.70
C ARG A 130 21.95 17.84 10.89
N TRP A 131 21.05 17.82 9.90
CA TRP A 131 19.73 18.46 10.02
C TRP A 131 18.86 17.75 11.04
N ILE A 132 18.95 16.42 11.12
CA ILE A 132 18.11 15.56 11.99
C ILE A 132 18.83 15.25 13.33
N SER A 133 20.06 15.74 13.54
CA SER A 133 20.78 15.50 14.79
C SER A 133 20.15 16.23 15.98
N THR A 134 19.64 17.44 15.75
CA THR A 134 19.05 18.31 16.79
C THR A 134 17.60 17.96 17.10
N ARG A 135 17.14 18.24 18.33
CA ARG A 135 15.75 17.97 18.74
C ARG A 135 14.73 18.70 17.87
N ARG A 136 14.98 19.99 17.55
CA ARG A 136 14.13 20.78 16.66
C ARG A 136 14.10 20.21 15.25
N GLY A 137 15.27 19.83 14.73
CA GLY A 137 15.39 19.19 13.42
C GLY A 137 14.63 17.86 13.32
N ARG A 138 14.61 17.03 14.37
CA ARG A 138 13.79 15.80 14.41
C ARG A 138 12.30 16.08 14.39
N ILE A 139 11.85 17.08 15.13
CA ILE A 139 10.42 17.45 15.16
C ILE A 139 9.98 17.90 13.77
N LEU A 140 10.71 18.84 13.16
CA LEU A 140 10.35 19.41 11.86
C LEU A 140 10.60 18.46 10.68
N GLY A 141 11.67 17.68 10.72
CA GLY A 141 12.10 16.85 9.59
C GLY A 141 11.62 15.40 9.62
N HIS A 142 10.98 14.95 10.70
CA HIS A 142 10.53 13.57 10.84
C HIS A 142 9.11 13.47 11.41
N TYR A 143 8.89 13.95 12.64
CA TYR A 143 7.58 13.75 13.30
C TYR A 143 6.47 14.59 12.67
N LEU A 144 6.71 15.87 12.41
CA LEU A 144 5.70 16.79 11.87
C LEU A 144 5.19 16.34 10.49
N PRO A 145 6.05 15.99 9.50
CA PRO A 145 5.57 15.52 8.20
C PRO A 145 4.76 14.23 8.28
N ILE A 146 5.18 13.27 9.11
CA ILE A 146 4.42 12.03 9.32
C ILE A 146 3.04 12.33 9.89
N SER A 147 2.95 13.18 10.92
CA SER A 147 1.68 13.58 11.53
C SER A 147 0.77 14.32 10.55
N ILE A 148 1.32 15.25 9.75
CA ILE A 148 0.55 15.98 8.73
C ILE A 148 0.01 15.01 7.66
N LEU A 149 0.85 14.09 7.15
CA LEU A 149 0.43 13.12 6.15
C LEU A 149 -0.64 12.17 6.68
N LEU A 150 -0.50 11.68 7.91
CA LEU A 150 -1.53 10.84 8.55
C LEU A 150 -2.85 11.60 8.73
N LEU A 151 -2.78 12.84 9.21
CA LEU A 151 -3.97 13.67 9.36
C LEU A 151 -4.63 13.92 8.00
N TYR A 152 -3.84 14.22 6.97
CA TYR A 152 -4.33 14.39 5.60
C TYR A 152 -5.07 13.13 5.10
N ILE A 153 -4.44 11.95 5.19
CA ILE A 153 -5.06 10.69 4.75
C ILE A 153 -6.38 10.47 5.48
N ILE A 154 -6.38 10.54 6.82
CA ILE A 154 -7.59 10.27 7.60
C ILE A 154 -8.69 11.28 7.28
N THR A 155 -8.37 12.58 7.27
CA THR A 155 -9.37 13.63 7.02
C THR A 155 -9.92 13.58 5.60
N PHE A 156 -9.07 13.35 4.60
CA PHE A 156 -9.49 13.21 3.21
C PHE A 156 -10.44 12.03 3.04
N TYR A 157 -10.06 10.82 3.48
CA TYR A 157 -10.90 9.64 3.29
C TYR A 157 -12.17 9.66 4.13
N ILE A 158 -12.15 10.25 5.33
CA ILE A 158 -13.38 10.47 6.10
C ILE A 158 -14.29 11.44 5.34
N TYR A 159 -13.76 12.54 4.81
CA TYR A 159 -14.55 13.53 4.09
C TYR A 159 -15.19 12.94 2.83
N VAL A 160 -14.42 12.32 1.94
CA VAL A 160 -14.93 11.82 0.65
C VAL A 160 -15.88 10.63 0.79
N LEU A 161 -15.74 9.82 1.84
CA LEU A 161 -16.60 8.64 2.04
C LEU A 161 -17.87 8.93 2.86
N PHE A 162 -17.80 9.81 3.87
CA PHE A 162 -18.91 10.00 4.81
C PHE A 162 -19.61 11.36 4.71
N ILE A 163 -18.93 12.40 4.21
CA ILE A 163 -19.44 13.78 4.24
C ILE A 163 -19.77 14.29 2.84
N PHE A 164 -19.01 13.86 1.83
CA PHE A 164 -19.16 14.35 0.47
C PHE A 164 -20.56 14.08 -0.08
N SER A 165 -21.14 15.11 -0.69
CA SER A 165 -22.56 15.16 -1.06
C SER A 165 -22.86 14.42 -2.36
N CYS A 166 -22.50 13.14 -2.45
CA CYS A 166 -22.94 12.26 -3.52
C CYS A 166 -23.62 11.02 -2.93
N GLU A 167 -24.59 10.49 -3.67
CA GLU A 167 -25.30 9.27 -3.27
C GLU A 167 -24.49 8.06 -3.75
N ASN A 168 -24.02 7.25 -2.80
CA ASN A 168 -23.32 6.01 -3.12
C ASN A 168 -24.32 4.94 -3.56
N THR A 169 -24.09 4.34 -4.72
CA THR A 169 -24.80 3.14 -5.16
C THR A 169 -24.03 1.90 -4.69
N TYR A 170 -24.68 1.05 -3.91
CA TYR A 170 -24.07 -0.17 -3.39
C TYR A 170 -24.59 -1.36 -4.18
N ASP A 171 -23.69 -2.02 -4.91
CA ASP A 171 -23.95 -3.30 -5.53
C ASP A 171 -23.18 -4.37 -4.76
N TYR A 172 -23.92 -5.12 -3.94
CA TYR A 172 -23.36 -6.18 -3.11
C TYR A 172 -23.00 -7.43 -3.91
N THR A 173 -23.35 -7.49 -5.19
CA THR A 173 -22.95 -8.57 -6.08
C THR A 173 -21.58 -8.28 -6.70
N LEU A 174 -21.15 -7.02 -6.74
CA LEU A 174 -19.84 -6.64 -7.25
C LEU A 174 -18.75 -6.64 -6.17
N PRO A 175 -17.49 -6.95 -6.54
CA PRO A 175 -16.37 -6.84 -5.60
C PRO A 175 -16.25 -5.40 -5.10
N ILE A 176 -15.91 -5.26 -3.82
CA ILE A 176 -15.72 -3.95 -3.17
C ILE A 176 -17.00 -3.09 -3.31
N CYS A 177 -18.17 -3.72 -3.27
CA CYS A 177 -19.48 -3.07 -3.26
C CYS A 177 -19.72 -2.06 -4.39
N ASN A 178 -19.65 -2.48 -5.66
CA ASN A 178 -19.78 -1.64 -6.88
C ASN A 178 -18.46 -1.08 -7.45
N ALA A 179 -17.33 -1.74 -7.22
CA ALA A 179 -15.98 -1.39 -7.71
C ALA A 179 -15.41 -0.03 -7.23
N TYR A 180 -16.18 1.06 -7.22
CA TYR A 180 -15.77 2.39 -6.79
C TYR A 180 -16.89 3.20 -6.11
N PRO A 181 -16.54 4.07 -5.14
CA PRO A 181 -17.47 5.01 -4.50
C PRO A 181 -17.85 6.19 -5.41
N CYS A 182 -19.00 6.83 -5.16
CA CYS A 182 -19.55 7.88 -6.03
C CYS A 182 -18.62 9.09 -6.21
N TYR A 183 -17.79 9.42 -5.21
CA TYR A 183 -16.87 10.57 -5.31
C TYR A 183 -15.85 10.39 -6.44
N GLN A 184 -15.54 9.17 -6.85
CA GLN A 184 -14.58 8.93 -7.95
C GLN A 184 -15.16 9.32 -9.31
N ALA A 185 -16.50 9.40 -9.44
CA ALA A 185 -17.14 9.92 -10.63
C ALA A 185 -17.09 11.46 -10.72
N ASP A 186 -16.84 12.15 -9.60
CA ASP A 186 -16.60 13.59 -9.64
C ASP A 186 -15.26 13.87 -10.33
N PRO A 187 -15.22 14.71 -11.40
CA PRO A 187 -14.02 14.94 -12.17
C PRO A 187 -12.86 15.51 -11.36
N PHE A 188 -13.14 16.33 -10.34
CA PHE A 188 -12.10 16.96 -9.55
C PHE A 188 -11.59 16.03 -8.46
N ILE A 189 -12.48 15.46 -7.64
CA ILE A 189 -12.08 14.61 -6.53
C ILE A 189 -11.54 13.26 -7.03
N GLY A 190 -12.17 12.67 -8.05
CA GLY A 190 -11.69 11.46 -8.69
C GLY A 190 -10.29 11.64 -9.28
N MET A 191 -10.05 12.76 -9.99
CA MET A 191 -8.72 13.08 -10.51
C MET A 191 -7.71 13.37 -9.39
N TRP A 192 -8.12 14.04 -8.32
CA TRP A 192 -7.25 14.29 -7.17
C TRP A 192 -6.81 12.98 -6.50
N GLU A 193 -7.76 12.08 -6.24
CA GLU A 193 -7.48 10.75 -5.70
C GLU A 193 -6.52 9.98 -6.61
N PHE A 194 -6.83 9.93 -7.90
CA PHE A 194 -6.04 9.17 -8.86
C PHE A 194 -4.63 9.73 -9.06
N ILE A 195 -4.49 11.05 -9.27
CA ILE A 195 -3.20 11.67 -9.57
C ILE A 195 -2.41 11.91 -8.28
N VAL A 196 -3.00 12.58 -7.30
CA VAL A 196 -2.28 13.09 -6.11
C VAL A 196 -2.10 12.00 -5.06
N ASN A 197 -3.11 11.15 -4.83
CA ASN A 197 -3.03 10.13 -3.78
C ASN A 197 -2.46 8.79 -4.28
N ASN A 198 -2.50 8.52 -5.59
CA ASN A 198 -1.96 7.27 -6.16
C ASN A 198 -0.75 7.48 -7.08
N ILE A 199 -0.88 8.15 -8.24
CA ILE A 199 0.21 8.25 -9.23
C ILE A 199 1.44 8.98 -8.68
N VAL A 200 1.28 10.20 -8.14
CA VAL A 200 2.39 11.03 -7.69
C VAL A 200 3.22 10.32 -6.60
N PRO A 201 2.62 9.76 -5.52
CA PRO A 201 3.34 8.98 -4.53
C PRO A 201 4.07 7.79 -5.13
N SER A 202 3.43 7.04 -6.02
CA SER A 202 4.02 5.86 -6.67
C SER A 202 5.26 6.19 -7.48
N VAL A 203 5.19 7.27 -8.28
CA VAL A 203 6.31 7.77 -9.08
C VAL A 203 7.42 8.32 -8.17
N LEU A 204 7.07 9.06 -7.12
CA LEU A 204 8.03 9.56 -6.14
C LEU A 204 8.77 8.43 -5.43
N VAL A 205 8.08 7.36 -5.01
CA VAL A 205 8.71 6.16 -4.44
C VAL A 205 9.74 5.59 -5.41
N ALA A 206 9.38 5.44 -6.68
CA ALA A 206 10.28 4.90 -7.70
C ALA A 206 11.51 5.79 -7.89
N ILE A 207 11.31 7.09 -8.19
CA ILE A 207 12.39 8.05 -8.45
C ILE A 207 13.32 8.16 -7.25
N LEU A 208 12.77 8.35 -6.04
CA LEU A 208 13.56 8.52 -4.83
C LEU A 208 14.33 7.24 -4.49
N SER A 209 13.74 6.05 -4.67
CA SER A 209 14.42 4.79 -4.39
C SER A 209 15.57 4.52 -5.37
N PHE A 210 15.38 4.80 -6.67
CA PHE A 210 16.45 4.72 -7.66
C PHE A 210 17.55 5.75 -7.39
N ALA A 211 17.18 7.00 -7.11
CA ALA A 211 18.15 8.05 -6.78
C ALA A 211 18.97 7.68 -5.53
N LEU A 212 18.34 7.07 -4.52
CA LEU A 212 19.02 6.61 -3.31
C LEU A 212 20.03 5.53 -3.65
N LEU A 213 19.63 4.53 -4.45
CA LEU A 213 20.50 3.44 -4.88
C LEU A 213 21.72 3.95 -5.64
N ILE A 214 21.52 4.84 -6.63
CA ILE A 214 22.61 5.41 -7.43
C ILE A 214 23.60 6.16 -6.52
N ARG A 215 23.11 7.03 -5.64
CA ARG A 215 23.97 7.80 -4.75
C ARG A 215 24.72 6.92 -3.75
N VAL A 216 24.06 5.89 -3.21
CA VAL A 216 24.67 4.91 -2.30
C VAL A 216 25.79 4.13 -3.00
N ILE A 217 25.62 3.75 -4.27
CA ILE A 217 26.67 3.11 -5.09
C ILE A 217 27.83 4.08 -5.36
N GLN A 218 27.54 5.33 -5.74
CA GLN A 218 28.56 6.35 -5.97
C GLN A 218 29.37 6.66 -4.70
N GLN A 219 28.71 6.78 -3.55
CA GLN A 219 29.35 7.03 -2.27
C GLN A 219 30.25 5.85 -1.85
N LYS A 220 29.80 4.61 -2.08
CA LYS A 220 30.62 3.41 -1.86
C LYS A 220 31.92 3.47 -2.67
N ARG A 221 31.82 3.83 -3.95
CA ARG A 221 32.97 3.93 -4.86
C ARG A 221 33.96 5.00 -4.40
N ARG A 222 33.47 6.13 -3.85
CA ARG A 222 34.31 7.25 -3.41
C ARG A 222 35.00 7.01 -2.06
N LEU A 223 34.31 6.44 -1.07
CA LEU A 223 34.80 6.51 0.31
C LEU A 223 35.51 5.26 0.85
N HIS A 224 35.47 4.10 0.19
CA HIS A 224 36.16 2.85 0.63
C HIS A 224 36.00 2.45 2.12
N GLN A 225 35.10 3.07 2.91
CA GLN A 225 34.94 2.79 4.34
C GLN A 225 34.01 1.59 4.56
N ARG A 226 34.53 0.54 5.20
CA ARG A 226 33.84 -0.76 5.37
C ARG A 226 32.76 -0.78 6.46
N ILE A 227 32.85 0.02 7.52
CA ILE A 227 32.13 -0.26 8.77
C ILE A 227 30.70 0.29 8.81
N GLN A 228 30.43 1.51 8.33
CA GLN A 228 29.05 2.04 8.27
C GLN A 228 28.22 1.48 7.09
N TRP A 229 28.88 0.86 6.11
CA TRP A 229 28.26 0.36 4.88
C TRP A 229 27.25 -0.76 5.11
N ARG A 230 27.55 -1.72 6.01
CA ARG A 230 26.67 -2.88 6.23
C ARG A 230 25.27 -2.47 6.70
N LYS A 231 25.18 -1.47 7.59
CA LYS A 231 23.90 -0.96 8.11
C LYS A 231 23.11 -0.21 7.03
N GLN A 232 23.76 0.68 6.31
CA GLN A 232 23.13 1.47 5.23
C GLN A 232 22.66 0.60 4.06
N ARG A 233 23.43 -0.43 3.70
CA ARG A 233 23.08 -1.38 2.62
C ARG A 233 21.79 -2.12 2.93
N LYS A 234 21.63 -2.68 4.14
CA LYS A 234 20.43 -3.46 4.49
C LYS A 234 19.16 -2.61 4.39
N MET A 235 19.19 -1.39 4.92
CA MET A 235 18.06 -0.45 4.86
C MET A 235 17.74 0.01 3.42
N THR A 236 18.78 0.26 2.61
CA THR A 236 18.60 0.64 1.20
C THR A 236 17.98 -0.51 0.40
N ILE A 237 18.44 -1.75 0.61
CA ILE A 237 17.88 -2.93 -0.06
C ILE A 237 16.40 -3.10 0.27
N GLN A 238 15.98 -2.85 1.52
CA GLN A 238 14.57 -2.92 1.90
C GLN A 238 13.71 -1.95 1.09
N LEU A 239 14.14 -0.68 0.96
CA LEU A 239 13.37 0.32 0.19
C LEU A 239 13.34 -0.03 -1.29
N VAL A 240 14.49 -0.40 -1.86
CA VAL A 240 14.61 -0.73 -3.27
C VAL A 240 13.76 -1.96 -3.59
N SER A 241 13.76 -2.97 -2.72
CA SER A 241 12.89 -4.13 -2.87
C SER A 241 11.41 -3.72 -2.90
N LEU A 242 11.00 -2.81 -2.02
CA LEU A 242 9.63 -2.33 -1.97
C LEU A 242 9.25 -1.50 -3.20
N SER A 243 10.17 -0.64 -3.65
CA SER A 243 10.00 0.13 -4.88
C SER A 243 9.89 -0.75 -6.11
N ILE A 244 10.67 -1.84 -6.20
CA ILE A 244 10.58 -2.80 -7.29
C ILE A 244 9.21 -3.47 -7.28
N LEU A 245 8.71 -3.89 -6.11
CA LEU A 245 7.37 -4.45 -6.00
C LEU A 245 6.32 -3.43 -6.46
N ASN A 246 6.40 -2.17 -6.01
CA ASN A 246 5.48 -1.11 -6.44
C ASN A 246 5.50 -0.88 -7.95
N ILE A 247 6.69 -0.91 -8.57
CA ILE A 247 6.84 -0.78 -10.03
C ILE A 247 6.21 -1.97 -10.76
N ILE A 248 6.39 -3.19 -10.23
CA ILE A 248 5.87 -4.40 -10.87
C ILE A 248 4.36 -4.49 -10.77
N PHE A 249 3.78 -4.18 -9.60
CA PHE A 249 2.36 -4.44 -9.35
C PHE A 249 1.46 -3.20 -9.51
N ASN A 250 1.93 -2.01 -9.13
CA ASN A 250 1.08 -0.82 -9.09
C ASN A 250 1.19 0.03 -10.37
N ILE A 251 2.38 0.14 -10.98
CA ILE A 251 2.54 0.94 -12.21
C ILE A 251 1.71 0.41 -13.39
N PRO A 252 1.62 -0.91 -13.66
CA PRO A 252 0.78 -1.40 -14.74
C PRO A 252 -0.69 -1.01 -14.57
N LEU A 253 -1.21 -1.08 -13.33
CA LEU A 253 -2.57 -0.62 -13.01
C LEU A 253 -2.72 0.87 -13.35
N ASN A 254 -1.79 1.70 -12.90
CA ASN A 254 -1.82 3.14 -13.16
C ASN A 254 -1.71 3.48 -14.66
N ILE A 255 -0.99 2.70 -15.46
CA ILE A 255 -0.91 2.89 -16.91
C ILE A 255 -2.25 2.62 -17.57
N VAL A 256 -2.93 1.52 -17.23
CA VAL A 256 -4.25 1.18 -17.78
C VAL A 256 -5.28 2.23 -17.38
N SER A 257 -5.33 2.60 -16.10
CA SER A 257 -6.24 3.64 -15.61
C SER A 257 -6.00 5.00 -16.26
N LEU A 258 -4.73 5.37 -16.49
CA LEU A 258 -4.40 6.61 -17.22
C LEU A 258 -4.83 6.54 -18.69
N ALA A 259 -4.69 5.39 -19.34
CA ALA A 259 -5.15 5.21 -20.72
C ALA A 259 -6.67 5.44 -20.84
N HIS A 260 -7.46 4.93 -19.88
CA HIS A 260 -8.90 5.20 -19.81
C HIS A 260 -9.22 6.68 -19.63
N LEU A 261 -8.48 7.39 -18.77
CA LEU A 261 -8.63 8.84 -18.63
C LEU A 261 -8.26 9.61 -19.90
N CYS A 262 -7.37 9.08 -20.73
CA CYS A 262 -7.03 9.63 -22.04
C CYS A 262 -8.02 9.25 -23.16
N GLY A 263 -9.15 8.61 -22.83
CA GLY A 263 -10.21 8.29 -23.78
C GLY A 263 -10.16 6.86 -24.34
N LEU A 264 -9.35 5.96 -23.78
CA LEU A 264 -9.45 4.54 -24.09
C LEU A 264 -10.83 4.01 -23.63
N PRO A 265 -11.64 3.39 -24.50
CA PRO A 265 -12.96 2.93 -24.11
C PRO A 265 -12.90 1.94 -22.95
N ALA A 266 -13.89 2.01 -22.04
CA ALA A 266 -13.90 1.23 -20.80
C ALA A 266 -13.91 -0.30 -21.03
N SER A 267 -14.26 -0.79 -22.22
CA SER A 267 -14.23 -2.21 -22.56
C SER A 267 -12.82 -2.77 -22.81
N TYR A 268 -11.83 -1.91 -23.10
CA TYR A 268 -10.48 -2.37 -23.43
C TYR A 268 -9.63 -2.53 -22.17
N GLY A 269 -9.09 -3.73 -21.95
CA GLY A 269 -8.12 -3.95 -20.86
C GLY A 269 -8.74 -4.18 -19.48
N VAL A 270 -10.05 -4.35 -19.38
CA VAL A 270 -10.77 -4.65 -18.11
C VAL A 270 -10.19 -5.89 -17.44
N GLU A 271 -9.99 -6.98 -18.19
CA GLU A 271 -9.41 -8.22 -17.66
C GLU A 271 -8.00 -7.98 -17.10
N ALA A 272 -7.14 -7.29 -17.85
CA ALA A 272 -5.79 -6.96 -17.40
C ALA A 272 -5.81 -6.07 -16.15
N GLN A 273 -6.72 -5.09 -16.08
CA GLN A 273 -6.91 -4.23 -14.92
C GLN A 273 -7.29 -5.05 -13.67
N GLN A 274 -8.20 -6.01 -13.79
CA GLN A 274 -8.58 -6.90 -12.69
C GLN A 274 -7.40 -7.77 -12.21
N TYR A 275 -6.59 -8.29 -13.12
CA TYR A 275 -5.35 -9.01 -12.77
C TYR A 275 -4.35 -8.11 -12.03
N PHE A 276 -4.17 -6.87 -12.47
CA PHE A 276 -3.27 -5.93 -11.80
C PHE A 276 -3.80 -5.50 -10.45
N TYR A 277 -5.12 -5.28 -10.32
CA TYR A 277 -5.77 -4.99 -9.05
C TYR A 277 -5.56 -6.14 -8.06
N PHE A 278 -5.83 -7.39 -8.46
CA PHE A 278 -5.57 -8.57 -7.64
C PHE A 278 -4.07 -8.69 -7.29
N SER A 279 -3.19 -8.33 -8.22
CA SER A 279 -1.74 -8.39 -7.99
C SER A 279 -1.24 -7.36 -6.98
N CYS A 280 -1.97 -6.25 -6.78
CA CYS A 280 -1.62 -5.24 -5.77
C CYS A 280 -1.66 -5.80 -4.34
N TYR A 281 -2.46 -6.84 -4.06
CA TYR A 281 -2.44 -7.52 -2.75
C TYR A 281 -1.06 -8.09 -2.40
N PHE A 282 -0.27 -8.53 -3.39
CA PHE A 282 1.10 -9.01 -3.15
C PHE A 282 2.04 -7.93 -2.64
N LEU A 283 1.77 -6.64 -2.88
CA LEU A 283 2.54 -5.54 -2.27
C LEU A 283 2.45 -5.61 -0.75
N ILE A 284 1.24 -5.80 -0.24
CA ILE A 284 0.95 -5.84 1.20
C ILE A 284 1.47 -7.14 1.80
N PHE A 285 1.29 -8.27 1.11
CA PHE A 285 1.75 -9.58 1.60
C PHE A 285 3.28 -9.70 1.67
N LEU A 286 4.01 -9.12 0.72
CA LEU A 286 5.47 -9.26 0.64
C LEU A 286 6.22 -8.21 1.46
N PHE A 287 5.55 -7.14 1.90
CA PHE A 287 6.14 -6.08 2.72
C PHE A 287 6.79 -6.58 4.03
N PRO A 288 6.14 -7.41 4.87
CA PRO A 288 6.73 -7.86 6.14
C PRO A 288 7.91 -8.82 5.94
N PHE A 289 7.85 -9.75 4.97
CA PHE A 289 8.95 -10.70 4.74
C PHE A 289 10.28 -10.03 4.40
N ARG A 290 10.23 -8.96 3.60
CA ARG A 290 11.43 -8.19 3.24
C ARG A 290 11.98 -7.41 4.44
N SER A 291 11.10 -6.98 5.34
CA SER A 291 11.47 -6.24 6.56
C SER A 291 12.12 -7.17 7.61
N ASN A 292 11.61 -8.40 7.78
CA ASN A 292 12.15 -9.38 8.74
C ASN A 292 13.60 -9.80 8.46
N ASN A 293 13.93 -10.07 7.18
CA ASN A 293 15.28 -10.46 6.76
C ASN A 293 16.35 -9.38 7.01
N VAL A 294 15.92 -8.13 7.22
CA VAL A 294 16.81 -7.01 7.53
C VAL A 294 17.00 -6.83 9.03
N VAL A 295 15.96 -7.10 9.83
CA VAL A 295 15.93 -6.86 11.27
C VAL A 295 16.59 -7.99 12.08
N ALA A 296 16.32 -9.26 11.75
CA ALA A 296 16.86 -10.40 12.49
C ALA A 296 18.40 -10.45 12.61
N PRO A 297 19.20 -10.16 11.56
CA PRO A 297 20.66 -10.21 11.65
C PRO A 297 21.31 -8.92 12.17
N ILE A 298 20.55 -7.97 12.75
CA ILE A 298 21.12 -6.79 13.44
C ILE A 298 21.35 -7.09 14.94
N VAL A 299 20.56 -8.00 15.51
CA VAL A 299 20.67 -8.43 16.92
C VAL A 299 21.97 -9.19 17.17
N ASN A 300 22.34 -10.11 16.27
CA ASN A 300 23.59 -10.87 16.42
C ASN A 300 24.87 -10.01 16.38
N ILE A 301 24.80 -8.74 15.97
CA ILE A 301 25.96 -7.83 15.93
C ILE A 301 25.98 -6.89 17.14
N SER A 302 24.82 -6.64 17.78
CA SER A 302 24.78 -5.85 19.03
C SER A 302 25.11 -6.69 20.26
N ASP A 303 24.89 -8.00 20.22
CA ASP A 303 25.21 -8.90 21.34
C ASP A 303 26.68 -9.35 21.36
N GLU A 304 27.44 -9.06 20.30
CA GLU A 304 28.87 -9.39 20.21
C GLU A 304 29.80 -8.25 20.68
N LYS A 305 29.24 -7.22 21.33
CA LYS A 305 29.98 -6.02 21.79
C LYS A 305 29.71 -5.60 23.23
N ASN A 306 29.08 -6.47 24.04
CA ASN A 306 29.06 -6.33 25.49
C ASN A 306 29.76 -7.51 26.13
#